data_AF-A0A349PTP1-F1
#
_entry.id   AF-A0A349PTP1-F1
#
_cell.length_a   1.000
_cell.length_b   1.000
_cell.length_c   1.000
_cell.angle_alpha   90.00
_cell.angle_beta   90.00
_cell.angle_gamma   90.00
#
_symmetry.space_group_name_H-M   'P 1'
#
loop_
_entity.id
_entity.type
_entity.pdbx_description
1 polymer ?
#
loop_
_entity_poly.entity_id
_entity_poly.type
_entity_poly.pdbx_seq_one_letter_code
_entity_poly.pdbx_strand_id
1 'polypeptide(L)'
;LVGGGFGGKEDMSVQHHAALIAYIARVPVKVKLTRQESLLVHPKRHPMWMDFTMGCDENGIIQGVKASVVSDTGGFASLGGPVLERACTHAAGPYHYENFEIEGHAYYTNNPPAGAFRGFGVTQTCFATETLLNEMA
;
A
#
# COMPACT_ATOMS: atom_id res chain seq x y z
N LEU A 1 -10.23 -23.43 -4.79
CA LEU A 1 -9.24 -22.84 -5.71
C LEU A 1 -9.33 -21.32 -5.65
N VAL A 2 -8.22 -20.63 -5.40
CA VAL A 2 -8.19 -19.16 -5.32
C VAL A 2 -7.89 -18.60 -6.71
N GLY A 3 -8.90 -18.06 -7.40
CA GLY A 3 -8.72 -17.38 -8.69
C GLY A 3 -8.09 -15.99 -8.54
N GLY A 4 -6.82 -15.92 -8.14
CA GLY A 4 -6.07 -14.68 -7.91
C GLY A 4 -6.43 -13.95 -6.61
N GLY A 5 -5.50 -13.15 -6.08
CA GLY A 5 -5.68 -12.39 -4.83
C GLY A 5 -5.00 -11.03 -4.85
N PHE A 6 -3.72 -10.97 -5.23
CA PHE A 6 -2.95 -9.73 -5.41
C PHE A 6 -2.89 -8.81 -4.17
N GLY A 7 -3.09 -9.37 -2.97
CA GLY A 7 -3.19 -8.65 -1.69
C GLY A 7 -4.63 -8.47 -1.20
N GLY A 8 -5.60 -8.31 -2.11
CA GLY A 8 -7.01 -8.08 -1.75
C GLY A 8 -7.76 -9.25 -1.09
N LYS A 9 -7.07 -10.37 -0.81
CA LYS A 9 -7.59 -11.54 -0.08
C LYS A 9 -6.75 -11.87 1.16
N GLU A 10 -5.87 -10.96 1.56
CA GLU A 10 -5.08 -11.08 2.79
C GLU A 10 -5.94 -10.75 4.02
N ASP A 11 -6.73 -9.67 3.92
CA ASP A 11 -7.80 -9.39 4.88
C ASP A 11 -8.93 -10.42 4.84
N MET A 12 -9.67 -10.50 5.93
CA MET A 12 -10.89 -11.30 6.03
C MET A 12 -11.92 -10.84 4.98
N SER A 13 -12.48 -11.79 4.22
CA SER A 13 -13.49 -11.52 3.20
C SER A 13 -14.86 -12.06 3.65
N VAL A 14 -15.11 -13.36 3.47
CA VAL A 14 -16.41 -13.99 3.74
C VAL A 14 -16.36 -15.05 4.85
N GLN A 15 -15.16 -15.38 5.35
CA GLN A 15 -14.96 -16.50 6.27
C GLN A 15 -15.77 -16.34 7.56
N HIS A 16 -15.80 -15.14 8.13
CA HIS A 16 -16.50 -14.84 9.38
C HIS A 16 -18.03 -14.89 9.22
N HIS A 17 -18.55 -14.35 8.10
CA HIS A 17 -19.98 -14.47 7.76
C HIS A 17 -20.43 -15.93 7.64
N ALA A 18 -19.70 -16.72 6.86
CA ALA A 18 -20.02 -18.13 6.66
C ALA A 18 -19.95 -18.93 7.97
N ALA A 19 -18.90 -18.70 8.78
CA ALA A 19 -18.71 -19.38 10.05
C ALA A 19 -19.82 -19.07 11.06
N LEU A 20 -20.18 -17.79 11.22
CA LEU A 20 -21.21 -17.38 12.18
C LEU A 20 -22.59 -17.94 11.81
N ILE A 21 -22.98 -17.86 10.52
CA ILE A 21 -24.28 -18.36 10.07
C ILE A 21 -24.33 -19.89 10.18
N ALA A 22 -23.26 -20.59 9.81
CA ALA A 22 -23.20 -22.05 9.95
C ALA A 22 -23.28 -22.48 11.42
N TYR A 23 -22.65 -21.73 12.34
CA TYR A 23 -22.72 -22.00 13.77
C TYR A 23 -24.14 -21.85 14.33
N ILE A 24 -24.85 -20.78 13.94
CA ILE A 24 -26.21 -20.50 14.44
C ILE A 24 -27.23 -21.46 13.80
N ALA A 25 -27.21 -21.59 12.48
CA ALA A 25 -28.22 -22.33 11.72
C ALA A 25 -27.96 -23.84 11.69
N ARG A 26 -26.77 -24.30 12.11
CA ARG A 26 -26.36 -25.71 12.13
C ARG A 26 -26.46 -26.40 10.76
N VAL A 27 -26.25 -25.65 9.68
CA VAL A 27 -26.25 -26.14 8.30
C VAL A 27 -25.00 -25.64 7.55
N PRO A 28 -24.58 -26.31 6.47
CA PRO A 28 -23.54 -25.79 5.58
C PRO A 28 -23.95 -24.47 4.93
N VAL A 29 -23.05 -23.49 4.92
CA VAL A 29 -23.29 -22.15 4.37
C VAL A 29 -22.27 -21.81 3.28
N LYS A 30 -22.75 -21.27 2.16
CA LYS A 30 -21.92 -20.74 1.07
C LYS A 30 -22.15 -19.24 0.93
N VAL A 31 -21.11 -18.45 1.14
CA VAL A 31 -21.13 -17.00 0.90
C VAL A 31 -20.31 -16.70 -0.35
N LYS A 32 -20.91 -15.97 -1.30
CA LYS A 32 -20.24 -15.52 -2.51
C LYS A 32 -20.65 -14.08 -2.76
N LEU A 33 -19.66 -13.18 -2.76
CA LEU A 33 -19.87 -11.80 -3.16
C LEU A 33 -20.05 -11.70 -4.67
N THR A 34 -20.97 -10.84 -5.09
CA THR A 34 -21.03 -10.29 -6.45
C THR A 34 -19.77 -9.47 -6.73
N ARG A 35 -19.53 -9.12 -7.99
CA ARG A 35 -18.38 -8.27 -8.35
C ARG A 35 -18.48 -6.89 -7.67
N GLN A 36 -19.67 -6.29 -7.62
CA GLN A 36 -19.89 -4.99 -7.02
C GLN A 36 -19.61 -5.01 -5.50
N GLU A 37 -20.16 -5.98 -4.77
CA GLU A 37 -19.87 -6.15 -3.34
C GLU A 37 -18.38 -6.39 -3.08
N SER A 38 -17.74 -7.22 -3.91
CA SER A 38 -16.30 -7.47 -3.83
C SER A 38 -15.48 -6.18 -4.02
N LEU A 39 -15.88 -5.29 -4.92
CA LEU A 39 -15.21 -3.99 -5.11
C LEU A 39 -15.48 -3.03 -3.97
N LEU A 40 -16.62 -3.11 -3.29
CA LEU A 40 -16.92 -2.23 -2.15
C LEU A 40 -16.18 -2.67 -0.88
N VAL A 41 -16.14 -3.97 -0.60
CA VAL A 41 -15.70 -4.50 0.70
C VAL A 41 -14.19 -4.73 0.79
N HIS A 42 -13.54 -5.22 -0.27
CA HIS A 42 -12.11 -5.58 -0.19
C HIS A 42 -11.22 -4.34 -0.13
N PRO A 43 -10.04 -4.44 0.51
CA PRO A 43 -9.10 -3.34 0.61
C PRO A 43 -8.68 -2.80 -0.77
N LYS A 44 -8.38 -1.51 -0.83
CA LYS A 44 -7.78 -0.83 -1.99
C LYS A 44 -6.29 -0.63 -1.78
N ARG A 45 -5.58 -0.25 -2.85
CA ARG A 45 -4.22 0.28 -2.73
C ARG A 45 -4.29 1.64 -2.02
N HIS A 46 -3.39 1.88 -1.08
CA HIS A 46 -3.21 3.19 -0.46
C HIS A 46 -2.91 4.26 -1.51
N PRO A 47 -3.73 5.32 -1.62
CA PRO A 47 -3.30 6.54 -2.27
C PRO A 47 -2.26 7.22 -1.37
N MET A 48 -1.21 7.74 -1.99
CA MET A 48 -0.11 8.39 -1.31
C MET A 48 0.16 9.76 -1.93
N TRP A 49 0.38 10.76 -1.09
CA TRP A 49 0.90 12.08 -1.47
C TRP A 49 2.34 12.13 -1.00
N MET A 50 3.23 12.49 -1.92
CA MET A 50 4.66 12.32 -1.74
C MET A 50 5.36 13.61 -2.16
N ASP A 51 6.24 14.10 -1.29
CA ASP A 51 7.17 15.18 -1.59
C ASP A 51 8.58 14.59 -1.50
N PHE A 52 9.32 14.64 -2.61
CA PHE A 52 10.66 14.07 -2.72
C PHE A 52 11.61 15.15 -3.25
N THR A 53 12.78 15.26 -2.62
CA THR A 53 13.90 16.07 -3.10
C THR A 53 15.11 15.15 -3.23
N MET A 54 15.73 15.12 -4.40
CA MET A 54 16.96 14.38 -4.66
C MET A 54 18.05 15.35 -5.08
N GLY A 55 19.26 15.18 -4.53
CA GLY A 55 20.43 15.96 -4.90
C GLY A 55 21.44 15.12 -5.67
N CYS A 56 22.06 15.70 -6.69
CA CYS A 56 23.22 15.13 -7.39
C CYS A 56 24.36 16.16 -7.47
N ASP A 57 25.57 15.68 -7.72
CA ASP A 57 26.72 16.56 -8.01
C ASP A 57 26.81 16.89 -9.52
N GLU A 58 27.82 17.68 -9.88
CA GLU A 58 28.09 18.06 -11.28
C GLU A 58 28.43 16.89 -12.22
N ASN A 59 28.76 15.71 -11.65
CA ASN A 59 29.03 14.49 -12.40
C ASN A 59 27.81 13.57 -12.49
N GLY A 60 26.65 14.00 -11.97
CA GLY A 60 25.41 13.22 -11.94
C GLY A 60 25.38 12.13 -10.86
N ILE A 61 26.30 12.16 -9.89
CA ILE A 61 26.31 11.19 -8.78
C ILE A 61 25.31 11.66 -7.72
N ILE A 62 24.33 10.80 -7.41
CA ILE A 62 23.31 11.06 -6.39
C ILE A 62 23.98 11.18 -5.02
N GLN A 63 23.70 12.27 -4.32
CA GLN A 63 24.28 12.56 -3.00
C GLN A 63 23.32 12.20 -1.86
N GLY A 64 22.01 12.20 -2.11
CA GLY A 64 21.01 11.84 -1.11
C GLY A 64 19.58 12.15 -1.52
N VAL A 65 18.65 11.72 -0.67
CA VAL A 65 17.20 11.96 -0.83
C VAL A 65 16.57 12.44 0.47
N LYS A 66 15.64 13.39 0.37
CA LYS A 66 14.70 13.73 1.43
C LYS A 66 13.29 13.45 0.94
N ALA A 67 12.46 12.78 1.74
CA ALA A 67 11.10 12.45 1.35
C ALA A 67 10.10 12.53 2.50
N SER A 68 8.89 12.97 2.18
CA SER A 68 7.71 12.89 3.05
C SER A 68 6.61 12.11 2.32
N VAL A 69 6.09 11.07 2.97
CA VAL A 69 5.04 10.19 2.42
C VAL A 69 3.81 10.25 3.31
N VAL A 70 2.72 10.77 2.78
CA VAL A 70 1.40 10.77 3.43
C VAL A 70 0.52 9.71 2.77
N SER A 71 -0.04 8.81 3.56
CA SER A 71 -0.86 7.68 3.10
C SER A 71 -2.25 7.72 3.72
N ASP A 72 -3.29 7.50 2.93
CA ASP A 72 -4.66 7.28 3.43
C ASP A 72 -4.92 5.78 3.59
N THR A 73 -5.16 5.32 4.82
CA THR A 73 -5.44 3.91 5.11
C THR A 73 -6.93 3.56 5.11
N GLY A 74 -7.81 4.54 4.87
CA GLY A 74 -9.26 4.39 4.93
C GLY A 74 -9.77 4.20 6.36
N GLY A 75 -10.96 3.61 6.49
CA GLY A 75 -11.67 3.47 7.77
C GLY A 75 -11.10 2.43 8.74
N PHE A 76 -10.18 1.56 8.32
CA PHE A 76 -9.60 0.51 9.16
C PHE A 76 -8.11 0.35 8.87
N ALA A 77 -7.37 -0.16 9.86
CA ALA A 77 -5.92 -0.26 9.78
C ALA A 77 -5.48 -1.14 8.62
N SER A 78 -6.12 -2.32 8.45
CA SER A 78 -5.64 -3.39 7.58
C SER A 78 -4.10 -3.52 7.72
N LEU A 79 -3.37 -3.32 6.63
CA LEU A 79 -1.91 -3.35 6.57
C LEU A 79 -1.32 -1.96 6.33
N GLY A 80 -1.99 -0.89 6.76
CA GLY A 80 -1.55 0.49 6.57
C GLY A 80 -0.16 0.80 7.14
N GLY A 81 0.12 0.35 8.37
CA GLY A 81 1.46 0.47 8.97
C GLY A 81 2.54 -0.25 8.15
N PRO A 82 2.41 -1.58 7.94
CA PRO A 82 3.37 -2.34 7.13
C PRO A 82 3.55 -1.83 5.70
N VAL A 83 2.49 -1.35 5.05
CA VAL A 83 2.56 -0.80 3.69
C VAL A 83 3.36 0.50 3.68
N LEU A 84 3.13 1.40 4.65
CA LEU A 84 3.86 2.65 4.76
C LEU A 84 5.32 2.44 5.14
N GLU A 85 5.59 1.52 6.08
CA GLU A 85 6.96 1.13 6.46
C GLU A 85 7.73 0.67 5.22
N ARG A 86 7.17 -0.27 4.46
CA ARG A 86 7.80 -0.76 3.24
C ARG A 86 7.97 0.34 2.19
N ALA A 87 6.98 1.22 2.03
CA ALA A 87 7.09 2.37 1.12
C ALA A 87 8.31 3.24 1.46
N CYS A 88 8.47 3.60 2.75
CA CYS A 88 9.57 4.43 3.23
C CYS A 88 10.93 3.73 3.10
N THR A 89 11.03 2.44 3.44
CA THR A 89 12.28 1.68 3.28
C THR A 89 12.78 1.66 1.83
N HIS A 90 11.87 1.65 0.86
CA HIS A 90 12.21 1.57 -0.56
C HIS A 90 12.18 2.92 -1.28
N ALA A 91 11.82 4.01 -0.59
CA ALA A 91 11.75 5.34 -1.17
C ALA A 91 13.12 5.87 -1.62
N ALA A 92 14.21 5.36 -1.03
CA ALA A 92 15.56 5.66 -1.51
C ALA A 92 15.86 5.06 -2.90
N GLY A 93 15.07 4.09 -3.36
CA GLY A 93 15.35 3.35 -4.59
C GLY A 93 16.61 2.48 -4.49
N PRO A 94 16.92 1.73 -5.55
CA PRO A 94 18.05 0.81 -5.59
C PRO A 94 19.37 1.51 -5.97
N TYR A 95 19.67 2.68 -5.41
CA TYR A 95 20.84 3.49 -5.76
C TYR A 95 21.82 3.64 -4.60
N HIS A 96 23.06 3.99 -4.94
CA HIS A 96 24.17 4.02 -3.99
C HIS A 96 24.40 5.43 -3.44
N TYR A 97 23.88 5.70 -2.24
CA TYR A 97 24.14 6.89 -1.44
C TYR A 97 23.79 6.62 0.04
N GLU A 98 24.38 7.39 0.95
CA GLU A 98 24.20 7.17 2.41
C GLU A 98 23.34 8.25 3.09
N ASN A 99 23.12 9.40 2.45
CA ASN A 99 22.36 10.49 3.04
C ASN A 99 20.87 10.35 2.68
N PHE A 100 20.04 9.99 3.65
CA PHE A 100 18.59 9.96 3.48
C PHE A 100 17.82 10.42 4.72
N GLU A 101 16.73 11.14 4.50
CA GLU A 101 15.77 11.54 5.53
C GLU A 101 14.37 11.27 4.98
N ILE A 102 13.68 10.24 5.50
CA ILE A 102 12.41 9.77 4.95
C ILE A 102 11.40 9.63 6.08
N GLU A 103 10.31 10.39 5.99
CA GLU A 103 9.23 10.39 6.98
C GLU A 103 7.92 9.90 6.35
N GLY A 104 7.17 9.11 7.11
CA GLY A 104 5.91 8.53 6.67
C GLY A 104 4.79 8.75 7.69
N HIS A 105 3.61 9.18 7.21
CA HIS A 105 2.41 9.33 8.04
C HIS A 105 1.21 8.61 7.39
N ALA A 106 0.58 7.71 8.12
CA ALA A 106 -0.66 7.04 7.71
C ALA A 106 -1.84 7.61 8.48
N TYR A 107 -2.88 8.03 7.75
CA TYR A 107 -4.07 8.63 8.34
C TYR A 107 -5.29 7.74 8.14
N TYR A 108 -6.12 7.66 9.18
CA TYR A 108 -7.47 7.14 9.07
C TYR A 108 -8.38 8.16 8.41
N THR A 109 -9.26 7.68 7.53
CA THR A 109 -10.28 8.50 6.86
C THR A 109 -11.58 7.74 6.76
N ASN A 110 -12.62 8.34 6.16
CA ASN A 110 -13.86 7.64 5.84
C ASN A 110 -13.86 7.01 4.44
N ASN A 111 -12.72 6.97 3.75
CA ASN A 111 -12.57 6.28 2.47
C ASN A 111 -12.61 4.75 2.66
N PRO A 112 -12.89 3.98 1.58
CA PRO A 112 -12.79 2.53 1.61
C PRO A 112 -11.43 2.09 2.18
N PRO A 113 -11.39 1.03 3.01
CA PRO A 113 -10.15 0.59 3.64
C PRO A 113 -9.07 0.33 2.60
N ALA A 114 -7.84 0.77 2.88
CA ALA A 114 -6.68 0.45 2.08
C ALA A 114 -5.83 -0.59 2.80
N GLY A 115 -5.21 -1.48 2.03
CA GLY A 115 -4.51 -2.65 2.54
C GLY A 115 -3.50 -3.18 1.54
N ALA A 116 -3.21 -4.48 1.62
CA ALA A 116 -2.28 -5.09 0.69
C ALA A 116 -2.77 -5.01 -0.76
N PHE A 117 -1.91 -4.47 -1.61
CA PHE A 117 -1.96 -4.63 -3.05
C PHE A 117 -0.55 -4.92 -3.53
N ARG A 118 -0.36 -5.91 -4.43
CA ARG A 118 0.93 -6.24 -5.06
C ARG A 118 1.77 -4.98 -5.34
N GLY A 119 2.97 -4.93 -4.78
CA GLY A 119 3.83 -3.74 -4.70
C GLY A 119 4.02 -3.28 -3.26
N PHE A 120 2.95 -3.28 -2.45
CA PHE A 120 2.98 -3.09 -1.01
C PHE A 120 3.70 -1.78 -0.61
N GLY A 121 3.26 -0.67 -1.19
CA GLY A 121 3.82 0.67 -0.95
C GLY A 121 4.99 1.03 -1.87
N VAL A 122 5.82 0.05 -2.25
CA VAL A 122 7.03 0.27 -3.06
C VAL A 122 6.71 0.86 -4.43
N THR A 123 5.62 0.41 -5.06
CA THR A 123 5.22 0.93 -6.38
C THR A 123 4.92 2.43 -6.36
N GLN A 124 4.45 2.95 -5.22
CA GLN A 124 4.15 4.37 -5.08
C GLN A 124 5.45 5.18 -4.95
N THR A 125 6.34 4.80 -4.04
CA THR A 125 7.59 5.55 -3.83
C THR A 125 8.59 5.37 -4.97
N CYS A 126 8.66 4.19 -5.57
CA CYS A 126 9.44 3.93 -6.78
C CYS A 126 9.04 4.87 -7.93
N PHE A 127 7.73 5.12 -8.13
CA PHE A 127 7.30 6.08 -9.14
C PHE A 127 7.89 7.48 -8.91
N ALA A 128 7.87 7.99 -7.67
CA ALA A 128 8.45 9.30 -7.35
C ALA A 128 9.97 9.33 -7.57
N THR A 129 10.70 8.34 -7.06
CA THR A 129 12.16 8.26 -7.17
C THR A 129 12.62 8.17 -8.62
N GLU A 130 11.98 7.31 -9.44
CA GLU A 130 12.33 7.16 -10.86
C GLU A 130 11.95 8.40 -11.69
N THR A 131 10.87 9.10 -11.33
CA THR A 131 10.55 10.39 -11.96
C THR A 131 11.64 11.43 -11.71
N LEU A 132 12.11 11.58 -10.47
CA LEU A 132 13.20 12.51 -10.15
C LEU A 132 14.49 12.19 -10.90
N LEU A 133 14.83 10.91 -11.06
CA LEU A 133 16.00 10.50 -11.82
C LEU A 133 15.90 10.88 -13.29
N ASN A 134 14.71 10.78 -13.89
CA ASN A 134 14.49 11.23 -15.26
C ASN A 134 14.54 12.76 -15.37
N GLU A 135 14.14 13.51 -14.34
CA GLU A 135 14.25 14.98 -14.34
C GLU A 135 15.69 15.48 -14.18
N MET A 136 16.54 14.72 -13.50
CA MET A 136 17.97 15.04 -13.34
C MET A 136 18.82 14.65 -14.56
N ALA A 137 18.34 13.75 -15.42
CA ALA A 137 19.07 13.20 -16.57
C ALA A 137 19.04 14.12 -17.81
#